data_AF-A0A2E2U9C2-F1
#
_entry.id   AF-A0A2E2U9C2-F1
#
_cell.length_a   1.000
_cell.length_b   1.000
_cell.length_c   1.000
_cell.angle_alpha   90.00
_cell.angle_beta   90.00
_cell.angle_gamma   90.00
#
_symmetry.space_group_name_H-M   'P 1'
#
loop_
_entity.id
_entity.type
_entity.pdbx_description
1 polymer ?
#
loop_
_entity_poly.entity_id
_entity_poly.type
_entity_poly.pdbx_seq_one_letter_code
_entity_poly.pdbx_strand_id
1 'polypeptide(L)'
;MHHGILVLLSLLFIAHSLKLPCKQPQKSFISIQLSKGNLKSPLYYSMITGDKAKIGYQLKRGLRQLGLLHLFTPSGLHLSSFFFIRFLPKKILSLLLVAFLIFLNYYYSYASMERVLIFKILHLVLKKTSLELHFALTFVLSFFLGQFQEPLSFLYSLLFWGTIIIFRKNPIKCLFYLNFQNLLLNSLSGSESNILIFILNPIITLVSSAFFPLIFFNSLLPSSAEFNLSPYFKLIEWVVNESSQLFVFGFSLSILLTLFISLKIQYPKIIFVTLLLLPTPVTPNWNYSSPTKFFLSPGRLGEQLKAYDFLDRKCNEYLNCRSKNIEWGGYKI
;
A
#
# COMPACT_ATOMS: atom_id res chain seq x y z
N MET A 1 -9.62 -15.18 20.07
CA MET A 1 -8.58 -16.01 19.44
C MET A 1 -8.20 -15.53 18.03
N HIS A 2 -9.16 -15.22 17.14
CA HIS A 2 -8.90 -15.07 15.69
C HIS A 2 -7.93 -13.96 15.25
N HIS A 3 -7.93 -12.76 15.88
CA HIS A 3 -6.96 -11.71 15.49
C HIS A 3 -5.51 -12.06 15.84
N GLY A 4 -5.27 -12.84 16.90
CA GLY A 4 -3.92 -13.30 17.24
C GLY A 4 -3.37 -14.24 16.17
N ILE A 5 -4.22 -15.11 15.61
CA ILE A 5 -3.89 -15.98 14.48
C ILE A 5 -3.56 -15.14 13.24
N LEU A 6 -4.33 -14.09 12.95
CA LEU A 6 -4.07 -13.20 11.81
C LEU A 6 -2.70 -12.52 11.92
N VAL A 7 -2.36 -11.98 13.10
CA VAL A 7 -1.06 -11.36 13.37
C VAL A 7 0.06 -12.40 13.25
N LEU A 8 -0.12 -13.59 13.83
CA LEU A 8 0.85 -14.68 13.74
C LEU A 8 1.12 -15.10 12.29
N LEU A 9 0.05 -15.34 11.51
CA LEU A 9 0.16 -15.68 10.08
C LEU A 9 0.89 -14.58 9.30
N SER A 10 0.62 -13.31 9.64
CA SER A 10 1.29 -12.15 9.05
C SER A 10 2.78 -12.13 9.37
N LEU A 11 3.17 -12.40 10.63
CA LEU A 11 4.56 -12.49 11.05
C LEU A 11 5.29 -13.67 10.39
N LEU A 12 4.65 -14.84 10.32
CA LEU A 12 5.19 -16.01 9.62
C LEU A 12 5.39 -15.71 8.12
N PHE A 13 4.43 -15.04 7.49
CA PHE A 13 4.54 -14.61 6.10
C PHE A 13 5.71 -13.64 5.91
N ILE A 14 5.89 -12.65 6.79
CA ILE A 14 7.05 -11.75 6.75
C ILE A 14 8.35 -12.54 6.85
N ALA A 15 8.48 -13.41 7.85
CA ALA A 15 9.67 -14.23 8.05
C ALA A 15 10.01 -15.11 6.84
N HIS A 16 8.99 -15.64 6.16
CA HIS A 16 9.15 -16.37 4.91
C HIS A 16 9.56 -15.44 3.75
N SER A 17 8.90 -14.29 3.59
CA SER A 17 9.15 -13.35 2.49
C SER A 17 10.56 -12.75 2.52
N LEU A 18 11.15 -12.58 3.71
CA LEU A 18 12.54 -12.11 3.86
C LEU A 18 13.58 -13.09 3.29
N LYS A 19 13.22 -14.36 3.09
CA LYS A 19 14.13 -15.40 2.55
C LYS A 19 14.04 -15.53 1.03
N LEU A 20 13.01 -14.97 0.39
CA LEU A 20 12.78 -15.13 -1.04
C LEU A 20 13.53 -14.06 -1.83
N PRO A 21 14.30 -14.42 -2.88
CA PRO A 21 14.88 -13.44 -3.78
C PRO A 21 13.76 -12.73 -4.55
N CYS A 22 13.39 -11.54 -4.10
CA CYS A 22 12.34 -10.75 -4.72
C CYS A 22 12.86 -10.12 -6.02
N LYS A 23 12.59 -10.75 -7.17
CA LYS A 23 12.54 -10.03 -8.44
C LYS A 23 11.32 -9.12 -8.40
N GLN A 24 11.52 -7.84 -8.16
CA GLN A 24 10.40 -6.89 -8.19
C GLN A 24 9.88 -6.79 -9.63
N PRO A 25 8.60 -7.16 -9.89
CA PRO A 25 8.02 -6.93 -11.19
C PRO A 25 8.04 -5.43 -11.50
N GLN A 26 8.24 -5.07 -12.77
CA GLN A 26 8.14 -3.69 -13.19
C GLN A 26 6.71 -3.20 -12.95
N LYS A 27 6.56 -2.18 -12.12
CA LYS A 27 5.25 -1.60 -11.83
C LYS A 27 4.68 -1.00 -13.10
N SER A 28 3.56 -1.55 -13.55
CA SER A 28 2.75 -1.00 -14.64
C SER A 28 1.47 -0.42 -14.06
N PHE A 29 1.11 0.79 -14.48
CA PHE A 29 -0.11 1.48 -14.09
C PHE A 29 -1.00 1.69 -15.32
N ILE A 30 -2.31 1.74 -15.11
CA ILE A 30 -3.26 2.07 -16.18
C ILE A 30 -3.02 3.53 -16.58
N SER A 31 -2.77 3.78 -17.87
CA SER A 31 -2.59 5.11 -18.42
C SER A 31 -3.94 5.83 -18.53
N ILE A 32 -4.26 6.64 -17.52
CA ILE A 32 -5.46 7.49 -17.54
C ILE A 32 -5.06 8.88 -18.04
N GLN A 33 -5.68 9.31 -19.15
CA GLN A 33 -5.56 10.67 -19.64
C GLN A 33 -6.44 11.58 -18.78
N LEU A 34 -5.85 12.17 -17.74
CA LEU A 34 -6.51 13.21 -16.94
C LEU A 34 -6.41 14.57 -17.65
N SER A 35 -7.37 15.46 -17.41
CA SER A 35 -7.29 16.84 -17.90
C SER A 35 -6.04 17.56 -17.39
N LYS A 36 -5.61 18.59 -18.13
CA LYS A 36 -4.51 19.48 -17.72
C LYS A 36 -4.78 20.20 -16.39
N GLY A 37 -6.05 20.45 -16.04
CA GLY A 37 -6.43 21.15 -14.82
C GLY A 37 -6.16 20.31 -13.58
N ASN A 38 -6.63 19.07 -13.58
CA ASN A 38 -6.51 18.16 -12.45
C ASN A 38 -5.17 17.42 -12.38
N LEU A 39 -4.43 17.32 -13.49
CA LEU A 39 -3.02 16.85 -13.50
C LEU A 39 -2.11 17.66 -12.56
N LYS A 40 -2.49 18.89 -12.22
CA LYS A 40 -1.70 19.76 -11.34
C LYS A 40 -1.69 19.31 -9.88
N SER A 41 -2.62 18.45 -9.44
CA SER A 41 -2.61 17.90 -8.07
C SER A 41 -2.03 16.48 -8.07
N PRO A 42 -0.81 16.28 -7.53
CA PRO A 42 -0.24 14.94 -7.41
C PRO A 42 -1.11 14.00 -6.59
N LEU A 43 -1.78 14.50 -5.55
CA LEU A 43 -2.66 13.70 -4.71
C LEU A 43 -3.89 13.22 -5.47
N TYR A 44 -4.51 14.07 -6.29
CA TYR A 44 -5.63 13.66 -7.15
C TYR A 44 -5.22 12.56 -8.12
N TYR A 45 -4.10 12.77 -8.83
CA TYR A 45 -3.55 11.79 -9.75
C TYR A 45 -3.29 10.45 -9.05
N SER A 46 -2.56 10.46 -7.94
CA SER A 46 -2.26 9.25 -7.17
C SER A 46 -3.49 8.58 -6.59
N MET A 47 -4.54 9.33 -6.24
CA MET A 47 -5.78 8.77 -5.72
C MET A 47 -6.53 7.98 -6.79
N ILE A 48 -6.46 8.39 -8.06
CA ILE A 48 -7.13 7.70 -9.16
C ILE A 48 -6.28 6.57 -9.72
N THR A 49 -5.01 6.84 -10.04
CA THR A 49 -4.14 5.88 -10.75
C THR A 49 -3.47 4.88 -9.82
N GLY A 50 -3.28 5.26 -8.55
CA GLY A 50 -2.44 4.53 -7.62
C GLY A 50 -0.95 4.88 -7.70
N ASP A 51 -0.54 5.67 -8.69
CA ASP A 51 0.86 6.04 -8.87
C ASP A 51 1.25 7.20 -7.95
N LYS A 52 2.08 6.89 -6.95
CA LYS A 52 2.58 7.79 -5.91
C LYS A 52 3.94 8.41 -6.25
N ALA A 53 4.41 8.30 -7.50
CA ALA A 53 5.68 8.86 -7.93
C ALA A 53 5.67 10.40 -7.92
N LYS A 54 4.52 11.01 -8.22
CA LYS A 54 4.38 12.47 -8.30
C LYS A 54 4.23 13.16 -6.93
N ILE A 55 3.96 12.40 -5.86
CA ILE A 55 3.81 12.97 -4.51
C ILE A 55 5.22 13.32 -3.98
N GLY A 56 5.42 14.58 -3.61
CA GLY A 56 6.67 15.06 -3.02
C GLY A 56 7.08 14.25 -1.78
N TYR A 57 8.39 14.10 -1.56
CA TYR A 57 8.94 13.23 -0.51
C TYR A 57 8.43 13.58 0.89
N GLN A 58 8.40 14.88 1.24
CA GLN A 58 7.94 15.35 2.55
C GLN A 58 6.46 15.00 2.79
N LEU A 59 5.58 15.33 1.83
CA LEU A 59 4.17 15.00 1.90
C LEU A 59 3.93 13.49 1.98
N LYS A 60 4.70 12.71 1.22
CA LYS A 60 4.65 11.24 1.25
C LYS A 60 5.08 10.67 2.61
N ARG A 61 6.07 11.28 3.26
CA ARG A 61 6.50 10.93 4.63
C ARG A 61 5.39 11.24 5.63
N GLY A 62 4.81 12.44 5.59
CA GLY A 62 3.70 12.83 6.47
C GLY A 62 2.47 11.93 6.30
N LEU A 63 2.09 11.63 5.05
CA LEU A 63 1.03 10.67 4.73
C LEU A 63 1.30 9.27 5.30
N ARG A 64 2.56 8.83 5.30
CA ARG A 64 2.93 7.53 5.90
C ARG A 64 2.87 7.57 7.42
N GLN A 65 3.39 8.62 8.06
CA GLN A 65 3.37 8.78 9.52
C GLN A 65 1.93 8.81 10.06
N LEU A 66 1.00 9.40 9.32
CA LEU A 66 -0.43 9.42 9.64
C LEU A 66 -1.20 8.18 9.18
N GLY A 67 -0.52 7.21 8.55
CA GLY A 67 -1.13 6.01 8.00
C GLY A 67 -2.21 6.28 6.95
N LEU A 68 -2.10 7.38 6.19
CA LEU A 68 -3.03 7.81 5.13
C LEU A 68 -2.57 7.37 3.74
N LEU A 69 -1.35 6.84 3.62
CA LEU A 69 -0.77 6.46 2.34
C LEU A 69 -1.59 5.37 1.61
N HIS A 70 -2.40 4.59 2.33
CA HIS A 70 -3.30 3.58 1.77
C HIS A 70 -4.43 4.16 0.92
N LEU A 71 -4.84 5.41 1.16
CA LEU A 71 -5.88 6.10 0.37
C LEU A 71 -5.50 6.26 -1.09
N PHE A 72 -4.21 6.33 -1.36
CA PHE A 72 -3.63 6.44 -2.70
C PHE A 72 -3.17 5.09 -3.25
N THR A 73 -3.42 3.97 -2.55
CA THR A 73 -3.20 2.63 -3.09
C THR A 73 -4.50 2.15 -3.72
N PRO A 74 -4.50 1.65 -4.97
CA PRO A 74 -5.70 1.11 -5.57
C PRO A 74 -6.19 -0.07 -4.71
N SER A 75 -7.39 0.07 -4.14
CA SER A 75 -7.89 -0.82 -3.10
C SER A 75 -9.41 -1.02 -3.18
N GLY A 76 -10.00 -1.69 -2.18
CA GLY A 76 -11.45 -1.86 -2.09
C GLY A 76 -12.23 -0.54 -2.02
N LEU A 77 -11.60 0.54 -1.56
CA LEU A 77 -12.15 1.90 -1.61
C LEU A 77 -12.34 2.33 -3.07
N HIS A 78 -11.38 2.04 -3.95
CA HIS A 78 -11.49 2.31 -5.38
C HIS A 78 -12.60 1.50 -6.04
N LEU A 79 -12.72 0.24 -5.62
CA LEU A 79 -13.80 -0.62 -6.08
C LEU A 79 -15.19 -0.17 -5.59
N SER A 80 -15.26 0.68 -4.55
CA SER A 80 -16.53 1.20 -4.04
C SER A 80 -17.18 2.20 -4.99
N SER A 81 -16.43 2.92 -5.83
CA SER A 81 -17.02 3.76 -6.91
C SER A 81 -17.86 2.95 -7.88
N PHE A 82 -17.54 1.66 -8.03
CA PHE A 82 -18.31 0.73 -8.84
C PHE A 82 -19.50 0.12 -8.09
N PHE A 83 -19.92 0.67 -6.94
CA PHE A 83 -21.13 0.21 -6.24
C PHE A 83 -22.39 0.30 -7.10
N PHE A 84 -22.43 1.19 -8.10
CA PHE A 84 -23.52 1.23 -9.08
C PHE A 84 -23.68 -0.08 -9.87
N ILE A 85 -22.61 -0.87 -10.04
CA ILE A 85 -22.68 -2.19 -10.69
C ILE A 85 -23.51 -3.19 -9.85
N ARG A 86 -23.75 -2.93 -8.55
CA ARG A 86 -24.60 -3.78 -7.70
C ARG A 86 -26.04 -3.92 -8.21
N PHE A 87 -26.53 -2.95 -9.00
CA PHE A 87 -27.87 -2.99 -9.58
C PHE A 87 -27.99 -3.92 -10.79
N LEU A 88 -26.87 -4.43 -11.34
CA LEU A 88 -26.91 -5.35 -12.47
C LEU A 88 -27.35 -6.77 -12.05
N PRO A 89 -27.98 -7.53 -12.98
CA PRO A 89 -28.27 -8.94 -12.77
C PRO A 89 -27.02 -9.73 -12.36
N LYS A 90 -27.13 -10.63 -11.37
CA LYS A 90 -25.99 -11.34 -10.77
C LYS A 90 -25.09 -12.05 -11.80
N LYS A 91 -25.67 -12.62 -12.86
CA LYS A 91 -24.93 -13.28 -13.94
C LYS A 91 -24.04 -12.28 -14.70
N ILE A 92 -24.59 -11.13 -15.07
CA ILE A 92 -23.88 -10.05 -15.77
C ILE A 92 -22.80 -9.47 -14.87
N LEU A 93 -23.13 -9.20 -13.59
CA LEU A 93 -22.17 -8.73 -12.60
C LEU A 93 -20.98 -9.69 -12.47
N SER A 94 -21.22 -11.00 -12.35
CA SER A 94 -20.14 -11.99 -12.24
C SER A 94 -19.25 -11.99 -13.48
N LEU A 95 -19.83 -11.91 -14.68
CA LEU A 95 -19.07 -11.88 -15.93
C LEU A 95 -18.22 -10.61 -16.03
N LEU A 96 -18.78 -9.45 -15.68
CA LEU A 96 -18.04 -8.17 -15.65
C LEU A 96 -16.89 -8.20 -14.64
N LEU A 97 -17.10 -8.77 -13.44
CA LEU A 97 -16.03 -8.91 -12.44
C LEU A 97 -14.90 -9.82 -12.92
N VAL A 98 -15.22 -10.92 -13.61
CA VAL A 98 -14.21 -11.81 -14.21
C VAL A 98 -13.46 -11.11 -15.34
N ALA A 99 -14.17 -10.44 -16.24
CA ALA A 99 -13.54 -9.66 -17.31
C ALA A 99 -12.61 -8.58 -16.75
N PHE A 100 -13.04 -7.89 -15.69
CA PHE A 100 -12.23 -6.89 -15.03
C PHE A 100 -11.03 -7.48 -14.28
N LEU A 101 -11.17 -8.67 -13.69
CA LEU A 101 -10.04 -9.39 -13.09
C LEU A 101 -8.99 -9.77 -14.14
N ILE A 102 -9.42 -10.26 -15.30
CA ILE A 102 -8.52 -10.58 -16.43
C ILE A 102 -7.81 -9.32 -16.91
N PHE A 103 -8.54 -8.21 -17.03
CA PHE A 103 -7.97 -6.92 -17.41
C PHE A 103 -6.91 -6.43 -16.40
N LEU A 104 -7.20 -6.52 -15.09
CA LEU A 104 -6.26 -6.07 -14.05
C LEU A 104 -5.01 -6.96 -13.95
N ASN A 105 -5.11 -8.26 -14.20
CA ASN A 105 -3.97 -9.18 -14.17
C ASN A 105 -2.86 -8.78 -15.16
N TYR A 106 -3.21 -8.03 -16.22
CA TYR A 106 -2.21 -7.44 -17.12
C TYR A 106 -1.33 -6.38 -16.43
N TYR A 107 -1.78 -5.81 -15.31
CA TYR A 107 -1.13 -4.72 -14.58
C TYR A 107 -0.74 -5.13 -13.15
N TYR A 108 0.56 -5.40 -12.93
CA TYR A 108 1.08 -5.88 -11.65
C TYR A 108 0.78 -4.97 -10.43
N SER A 109 0.59 -3.66 -10.64
CA SER A 109 0.39 -2.69 -9.55
C SER A 109 -0.98 -2.79 -8.85
N TYR A 110 -1.91 -3.61 -9.36
CA TYR A 110 -3.30 -3.69 -8.88
C TYR A 110 -3.61 -4.99 -8.13
N ALA A 111 -2.60 -5.72 -7.65
CA ALA A 111 -2.77 -7.00 -6.93
C ALA A 111 -3.76 -6.90 -5.74
N SER A 112 -3.79 -5.78 -5.01
CA SER A 112 -4.76 -5.57 -3.92
C SER A 112 -6.21 -5.53 -4.43
N MET A 113 -6.44 -4.90 -5.58
CA MET A 113 -7.76 -4.81 -6.22
C MET A 113 -8.19 -6.18 -6.77
N GLU A 114 -7.27 -6.95 -7.36
CA GLU A 114 -7.52 -8.32 -7.78
C GLU A 114 -7.99 -9.20 -6.63
N ARG A 115 -7.38 -9.10 -5.44
CA ARG A 115 -7.85 -9.84 -4.24
C ARG A 115 -9.28 -9.51 -3.88
N VAL A 116 -9.66 -8.24 -3.93
CA VAL A 116 -11.04 -7.83 -3.66
C VAL A 116 -12.00 -8.36 -4.74
N LEU A 117 -11.59 -8.42 -6.01
CA LEU A 117 -12.38 -9.02 -7.08
C LEU A 117 -12.55 -10.53 -6.90
N ILE A 118 -11.47 -11.26 -6.63
CA ILE A 118 -11.50 -12.70 -6.34
C ILE A 118 -12.48 -12.98 -5.21
N PHE A 119 -12.42 -12.20 -4.13
CA PHE A 119 -13.37 -12.34 -3.03
C PHE A 119 -14.82 -12.12 -3.42
N LYS A 120 -15.10 -11.05 -4.18
CA LYS A 120 -16.46 -10.77 -4.63
C LYS A 120 -16.97 -11.91 -5.53
N ILE A 121 -16.13 -12.42 -6.42
CA ILE A 121 -16.46 -13.57 -7.28
C ILE A 121 -16.75 -14.80 -6.42
N LEU A 122 -15.86 -15.14 -5.47
CA LEU A 122 -16.07 -16.25 -4.53
C LEU A 122 -17.35 -16.09 -3.73
N HIS A 123 -17.66 -14.89 -3.25
CA HIS A 123 -18.88 -14.61 -2.51
C HIS A 123 -20.15 -14.79 -3.37
N LEU A 124 -20.10 -14.40 -4.65
CA LEU A 124 -21.20 -14.59 -5.59
C LEU A 124 -21.41 -16.06 -5.98
N VAL A 125 -20.33 -16.84 -6.09
CA VAL A 125 -20.36 -18.27 -6.46
C VAL A 125 -20.70 -19.14 -5.25
N LEU A 126 -20.06 -18.93 -4.09
CA LEU A 126 -20.17 -19.73 -2.87
C LEU A 126 -21.13 -19.09 -1.85
N LYS A 127 -22.37 -18.81 -2.26
CA LYS A 127 -23.34 -17.98 -1.50
C LYS A 127 -23.66 -18.46 -0.07
N LYS A 128 -23.45 -19.74 0.25
CA LYS A 128 -23.85 -20.36 1.53
C LYS A 128 -22.68 -20.52 2.52
N THR A 129 -21.48 -20.09 2.16
CA THR A 129 -20.31 -20.25 3.03
C THR A 129 -20.01 -18.96 3.80
N SER A 130 -19.23 -19.10 4.88
CA SER A 130 -18.83 -17.97 5.71
C SER A 130 -17.89 -17.01 4.97
N LEU A 131 -17.93 -15.72 5.35
CA LEU A 131 -17.04 -14.70 4.77
C LEU A 131 -15.57 -14.99 5.09
N GLU A 132 -15.31 -15.62 6.23
CA GLU A 132 -14.01 -16.09 6.67
C GLU A 132 -13.46 -17.14 5.69
N LEU A 133 -14.30 -18.03 5.16
CA LEU A 133 -13.89 -18.99 4.13
C LEU A 133 -13.60 -18.27 2.82
N HIS A 134 -14.46 -17.32 2.39
CA HIS A 134 -14.20 -16.54 1.17
C HIS A 134 -12.87 -15.79 1.26
N PHE A 135 -12.55 -15.22 2.43
CA PHE A 135 -11.27 -14.57 2.70
C PHE A 135 -10.11 -15.55 2.61
N ALA A 136 -10.18 -16.69 3.32
CA ALA A 136 -9.12 -17.69 3.27
C ALA A 136 -8.87 -18.19 1.84
N LEU A 137 -9.92 -18.54 1.11
CA LEU A 137 -9.85 -18.94 -0.29
C LEU A 137 -9.27 -17.85 -1.19
N THR A 138 -9.60 -16.58 -0.94
CA THR A 138 -9.03 -15.45 -1.69
C THR A 138 -7.51 -15.43 -1.57
N PHE A 139 -6.96 -15.55 -0.36
CA PHE A 139 -5.52 -15.53 -0.15
C PHE A 139 -4.81 -16.79 -0.66
N VAL A 140 -5.47 -17.96 -0.60
CA VAL A 140 -4.98 -19.20 -1.22
C VAL A 140 -4.88 -19.03 -2.74
N LEU A 141 -5.93 -18.55 -3.41
CA LEU A 141 -5.92 -18.31 -4.85
C LEU A 141 -4.89 -17.24 -5.23
N SER A 142 -4.80 -16.17 -4.46
CA SER A 142 -3.82 -15.08 -4.67
C SER A 142 -2.38 -15.56 -4.57
N PHE A 143 -2.12 -16.51 -3.67
CA PHE A 143 -0.83 -17.17 -3.55
C PHE A 143 -0.49 -17.96 -4.82
N PHE A 144 -1.43 -18.78 -5.33
CA PHE A 144 -1.24 -19.54 -6.58
C PHE A 144 -1.11 -18.65 -7.81
N LEU A 145 -1.77 -17.48 -7.83
CA LEU A 145 -1.62 -16.47 -8.89
C LEU A 145 -0.30 -15.69 -8.82
N GLY A 146 0.59 -15.99 -7.86
CA GLY A 146 1.89 -15.34 -7.76
C GLY A 146 1.86 -13.93 -7.16
N GLN A 147 0.71 -13.47 -6.65
CA GLN A 147 0.58 -12.12 -6.09
C GLN A 147 1.41 -11.90 -4.81
N PHE A 148 1.96 -12.96 -4.22
CA PHE A 148 2.88 -12.89 -3.08
C PHE A 148 4.25 -12.27 -3.44
N GLN A 149 4.57 -12.14 -4.74
CA GLN A 149 5.76 -11.43 -5.22
C GLN A 149 5.78 -9.94 -4.81
N GLU A 150 4.61 -9.36 -4.47
CA GLU A 150 4.50 -8.08 -3.77
C GLU A 150 4.18 -8.28 -2.28
N PRO A 151 5.16 -8.69 -1.44
CA PRO A 151 4.89 -9.17 -0.09
C PRO A 151 4.24 -8.11 0.80
N LEU A 152 4.63 -6.84 0.65
CA LEU A 152 4.01 -5.74 1.37
C LEU A 152 2.53 -5.59 1.01
N SER A 153 2.20 -5.54 -0.28
CA SER A 153 0.82 -5.42 -0.76
C SER A 153 -0.04 -6.57 -0.23
N PHE A 154 0.48 -7.80 -0.29
CA PHE A 154 -0.18 -9.00 0.21
C PHE A 154 -0.42 -8.91 1.73
N LEU A 155 0.59 -8.52 2.50
CA LEU A 155 0.53 -8.34 3.95
C LEU A 155 -0.49 -7.26 4.34
N TYR A 156 -0.46 -6.09 3.68
CA TYR A 156 -1.41 -5.00 3.90
C TYR A 156 -2.85 -5.48 3.66
N SER A 157 -3.09 -6.19 2.55
CA SER A 157 -4.42 -6.75 2.27
C SER A 157 -4.83 -7.79 3.32
N LEU A 158 -3.93 -8.69 3.73
CA LEU A 158 -4.23 -9.73 4.71
C LEU A 158 -4.60 -9.13 6.06
N LEU A 159 -3.79 -8.20 6.57
CA LEU A 159 -3.98 -7.55 7.86
C LEU A 159 -5.26 -6.71 7.90
N PHE A 160 -5.37 -5.70 7.04
CA PHE A 160 -6.48 -4.76 7.12
C PHE A 160 -7.81 -5.44 6.84
N TRP A 161 -7.83 -6.28 5.82
CA TRP A 161 -9.08 -6.88 5.40
C TRP A 161 -9.49 -8.04 6.30
N GLY A 162 -8.52 -8.79 6.84
CA GLY A 162 -8.75 -9.75 7.92
C GLY A 162 -9.34 -9.06 9.16
N THR A 163 -8.84 -7.89 9.54
CA THR A 163 -9.41 -7.07 10.64
C THR A 163 -10.84 -6.67 10.38
N ILE A 164 -11.13 -6.16 9.17
CA ILE A 164 -12.49 -5.78 8.78
C ILE A 164 -13.43 -6.99 8.89
N ILE A 165 -13.02 -8.17 8.40
CA ILE A 165 -13.87 -9.37 8.44
C ILE A 165 -14.08 -9.85 9.88
N ILE A 166 -13.02 -9.92 10.69
CA ILE A 166 -13.09 -10.39 12.09
C ILE A 166 -13.94 -9.45 12.95
N PHE A 167 -13.78 -8.13 12.79
CA PHE A 167 -14.43 -7.13 13.63
C PHE A 167 -15.62 -6.43 12.95
N ARG A 168 -16.16 -6.97 11.86
CA ARG A 168 -17.30 -6.38 11.12
C ARG A 168 -18.52 -6.04 11.99
N LYS A 169 -18.74 -6.78 13.08
CA LYS A 169 -19.85 -6.57 14.01
C LYS A 169 -19.58 -5.47 15.05
N ASN A 170 -18.35 -5.00 15.18
CA ASN A 170 -17.96 -3.95 16.13
C ASN A 170 -17.05 -2.92 15.43
N PRO A 171 -17.64 -1.87 14.82
CA PRO A 171 -16.92 -0.93 13.97
C PRO A 171 -15.86 -0.13 14.74
N ILE A 172 -16.12 0.20 16.02
CA ILE A 172 -15.16 0.90 16.87
C ILE A 172 -13.90 0.04 17.09
N LYS A 173 -14.08 -1.24 17.44
CA LYS A 173 -12.95 -2.18 17.56
C LYS A 173 -12.23 -2.35 16.23
N CYS A 174 -12.97 -2.44 15.12
CA CYS A 174 -12.38 -2.53 13.79
C CYS A 174 -11.47 -1.32 13.50
N LEU A 175 -11.97 -0.10 13.72
CA LEU A 175 -11.23 1.14 13.54
C LEU A 175 -9.96 1.18 14.41
N PHE A 176 -10.07 0.81 15.68
CA PHE A 176 -8.92 0.75 16.57
C PHE A 176 -7.85 -0.24 16.08
N TYR A 177 -8.24 -1.46 15.70
CA TYR A 177 -7.31 -2.48 15.21
C TYR A 177 -6.71 -2.14 13.85
N LEU A 178 -7.43 -1.44 12.96
CA LEU A 178 -6.87 -0.95 11.69
C LEU A 178 -5.74 0.07 11.93
N ASN A 179 -5.94 1.00 12.86
CA ASN A 179 -4.88 1.94 13.24
C ASN A 179 -3.69 1.24 13.91
N PHE A 180 -3.97 0.27 14.77
CA PHE A 180 -2.93 -0.55 15.38
C PHE A 180 -2.11 -1.32 14.34
N GLN A 181 -2.75 -1.86 13.29
CA GLN A 181 -2.06 -2.51 12.18
C GLN A 181 -1.18 -1.55 11.38
N ASN A 182 -1.60 -0.29 11.21
CA ASN A 182 -0.73 0.74 10.64
C ASN A 182 0.52 0.96 11.49
N LEU A 183 0.39 1.04 12.81
CA LEU A 183 1.55 1.15 13.71
C LEU A 183 2.49 -0.05 13.59
N LEU A 184 1.92 -1.26 13.54
CA LEU A 184 2.69 -2.49 13.35
C LEU A 184 3.48 -2.46 12.03
N LEU A 185 2.83 -2.05 10.94
CA LEU A 185 3.44 -1.99 9.62
C LEU A 185 4.49 -0.89 9.51
N ASN A 186 4.27 0.24 10.16
CA ASN A 186 5.25 1.31 10.27
C ASN A 186 6.47 0.84 11.06
N SER A 187 6.26 0.13 12.17
CA SER A 187 7.34 -0.47 12.97
C SER A 187 8.16 -1.48 12.17
N LEU A 188 7.50 -2.39 11.43
CA LEU A 188 8.15 -3.34 10.53
C LEU A 188 8.95 -2.65 9.40
N SER A 189 8.48 -1.48 8.96
CA SER A 189 9.13 -0.70 7.91
C SER A 189 10.21 0.24 8.44
N GLY A 190 10.45 0.27 9.76
CA GLY A 190 11.36 1.22 10.41
C GLY A 190 10.94 2.69 10.28
N SER A 191 9.66 2.95 10.00
CA SER A 191 9.13 4.31 9.87
C SER A 191 8.48 4.78 11.16
N GLU A 192 8.66 6.07 11.44
CA GLU A 192 7.99 6.75 12.53
C GLU A 192 6.47 6.81 12.30
N SER A 193 5.71 6.87 13.38
CA SER A 193 4.26 7.04 13.37
C SER A 193 3.85 8.26 14.18
N ASN A 194 2.80 8.94 13.73
CA ASN A 194 2.21 10.04 14.46
C ASN A 194 1.07 9.51 15.35
N ILE A 195 1.00 9.90 16.62
CA ILE A 195 -0.10 9.47 17.52
C ILE A 195 -1.47 9.92 17.00
N LEU A 196 -1.53 11.04 16.29
CA LEU A 196 -2.75 11.54 15.64
C LEU A 196 -3.32 10.57 14.60
N ILE A 197 -2.59 9.51 14.22
CA ILE A 197 -3.10 8.42 13.39
C ILE A 197 -4.44 7.90 13.90
N PHE A 198 -4.65 7.76 15.21
CA PHE A 198 -5.89 7.21 15.77
C PHE A 198 -7.13 8.11 15.55
N ILE A 199 -6.91 9.40 15.26
CA ILE A 199 -7.98 10.39 15.08
C ILE A 199 -8.07 10.79 13.61
N LEU A 200 -6.96 11.26 13.03
CA LEU A 200 -6.92 11.80 11.67
C LEU A 200 -7.12 10.71 10.62
N ASN A 201 -6.56 9.51 10.81
CA ASN A 201 -6.68 8.46 9.81
C ASN A 201 -8.14 8.02 9.59
N PRO A 202 -8.93 7.69 10.64
CA PRO A 202 -10.34 7.38 10.44
C PRO A 202 -11.15 8.50 9.81
N ILE A 203 -10.95 9.75 10.25
CA ILE A 203 -11.71 10.90 9.76
C ILE A 203 -11.42 11.14 8.28
N ILE A 204 -10.14 11.24 7.91
CA ILE A 204 -9.73 11.51 6.53
C ILE A 204 -10.06 10.31 5.64
N THR A 205 -9.91 9.08 6.12
CA THR A 205 -10.31 7.88 5.37
C THR A 205 -11.81 7.86 5.12
N LEU A 206 -12.64 8.21 6.10
CA LEU A 206 -14.10 8.26 5.96
C LEU A 206 -14.50 9.30 4.91
N VAL A 207 -13.99 10.53 5.04
CA VAL A 207 -14.24 11.62 4.09
C VAL A 207 -13.76 11.21 2.69
N SER A 208 -12.51 10.73 2.58
CA SER A 208 -11.95 10.27 1.31
C SER A 208 -12.78 9.17 0.67
N SER A 209 -13.24 8.19 1.46
CA SER A 209 -14.08 7.09 0.97
C SER A 209 -15.42 7.60 0.45
N ALA A 210 -16.05 8.55 1.16
CA ALA A 210 -17.33 9.13 0.77
C ALA A 210 -17.22 9.98 -0.51
N PHE A 211 -16.13 10.73 -0.66
CA PHE A 211 -15.87 11.58 -1.82
C PHE A 211 -15.27 10.82 -3.01
N PHE A 212 -14.73 9.62 -2.81
CA PHE A 212 -14.01 8.89 -3.86
C PHE A 212 -14.84 8.63 -5.13
N PRO A 213 -16.14 8.26 -5.07
CA PRO A 213 -16.96 8.16 -6.27
C PRO A 213 -17.00 9.46 -7.08
N LEU A 214 -17.17 10.60 -6.40
CA LEU A 214 -17.16 11.91 -7.05
C LEU A 214 -15.79 12.22 -7.66
N ILE A 215 -14.70 11.96 -6.93
CA ILE A 215 -13.32 12.12 -7.40
C ILE A 215 -13.06 11.30 -8.67
N PHE A 216 -13.52 10.05 -8.68
CA PHE A 216 -13.37 9.12 -9.79
C PHE A 216 -14.20 9.53 -11.01
N PHE A 217 -15.50 9.83 -10.84
CA PHE A 217 -16.31 10.27 -11.98
C PHE A 217 -15.86 11.62 -12.53
N ASN A 218 -15.37 12.52 -11.68
CA ASN A 218 -14.77 13.77 -12.13
C ASN A 218 -13.59 13.54 -13.09
N SER A 219 -12.84 12.44 -12.92
CA SER A 219 -11.69 12.13 -13.78
C SER A 219 -12.08 11.62 -15.17
N LEU A 220 -13.36 11.29 -15.37
CA LEU A 220 -13.91 10.84 -16.65
C LEU A 220 -14.55 11.98 -17.43
N LEU A 221 -14.74 13.15 -16.80
CA LEU A 221 -15.35 14.32 -17.44
C LEU A 221 -14.35 15.02 -18.38
N PRO A 222 -14.83 15.64 -19.47
CA PRO A 222 -13.98 16.51 -20.27
C PRO A 222 -13.55 17.73 -19.45
N SER A 223 -12.38 18.29 -19.77
CA SER A 223 -11.76 19.41 -19.03
C SER A 223 -12.70 20.61 -18.78
N SER A 224 -13.71 20.82 -19.63
CA SER A 224 -14.70 21.90 -19.50
C SER A 224 -15.78 21.66 -18.44
N ALA A 225 -16.02 20.41 -18.06
CA ALA A 225 -17.09 20.00 -17.14
C ALA A 225 -16.56 19.51 -15.78
N GLU A 226 -15.25 19.48 -15.58
CA GLU A 226 -14.65 19.01 -14.34
C GLU A 226 -14.88 19.99 -13.17
N PHE A 227 -15.22 19.44 -12.02
CA PHE A 227 -15.24 20.15 -10.76
C PHE A 227 -13.82 20.39 -10.25
N ASN A 228 -13.59 21.60 -9.72
CA ASN A 228 -12.32 21.95 -9.10
C ASN A 228 -12.19 21.28 -7.72
N LEU A 229 -11.48 20.16 -7.67
CA LEU A 229 -11.21 19.41 -6.43
C LEU A 229 -9.92 19.86 -5.73
N SER A 230 -9.24 20.89 -6.23
CA SER A 230 -8.01 21.39 -5.60
C SER A 230 -8.18 21.84 -4.13
N PRO A 231 -9.31 22.44 -3.68
CA PRO A 231 -9.47 22.80 -2.28
C PRO A 231 -9.43 21.59 -1.35
N TYR A 232 -10.02 20.47 -1.77
CA TYR A 232 -10.04 19.22 -1.00
C TYR A 232 -8.62 18.65 -0.80
N PHE A 233 -7.83 18.58 -1.87
CA PHE A 233 -6.46 18.06 -1.77
C PHE A 233 -5.51 19.03 -1.05
N LYS A 234 -5.69 20.34 -1.21
CA LYS A 234 -4.95 21.34 -0.43
C LYS A 234 -5.27 21.24 1.06
N LEU A 235 -6.53 20.95 1.42
CA LEU A 235 -6.92 20.71 2.81
C LEU A 235 -6.20 19.47 3.36
N ILE A 236 -6.17 18.36 2.62
CA ILE A 236 -5.42 17.16 3.04
C ILE A 236 -3.93 17.51 3.22
N GLU A 237 -3.32 18.16 2.25
CA GLU A 237 -1.91 18.56 2.31
C GLU A 237 -1.62 19.45 3.51
N TRP A 238 -2.46 20.44 3.77
CA TRP A 238 -2.37 21.30 4.95
C TRP A 238 -2.47 20.49 6.24
N VAL A 239 -3.49 19.63 6.39
CA VAL A 239 -3.63 18.77 7.58
C VAL A 239 -2.40 17.88 7.78
N VAL A 240 -1.86 17.30 6.71
CA VAL A 240 -0.66 16.46 6.80
C VAL A 240 0.55 17.29 7.23
N ASN A 241 0.77 18.45 6.63
CA ASN A 241 1.93 19.28 6.92
C ASN A 241 1.93 19.75 8.39
N GLU A 242 0.80 20.29 8.86
CA GLU A 242 0.66 20.74 10.26
C GLU A 242 0.78 19.58 11.26
N SER A 243 0.12 18.45 10.99
CA SER A 243 0.14 17.32 11.93
C SER A 243 1.47 16.57 11.93
N SER A 244 2.17 16.48 10.78
CA SER A 244 3.42 15.71 10.65
C SER A 244 4.56 16.20 11.54
N GLN A 245 4.49 17.42 12.05
CA GLN A 245 5.47 18.00 12.96
C GLN A 245 5.16 17.69 14.44
N LEU A 246 3.95 17.21 14.74
CA LEU A 246 3.46 17.01 16.09
C LEU A 246 3.43 15.53 16.46
N PHE A 247 3.88 15.18 17.68
CA PHE A 247 3.68 13.86 18.29
C PHE A 247 4.15 12.67 17.43
N VAL A 248 5.35 12.76 16.86
CA VAL A 248 5.98 11.69 16.07
C VAL A 248 6.82 10.77 16.96
N PHE A 249 6.54 9.47 16.92
CA PHE A 249 7.22 8.46 17.72
C PHE A 249 7.60 7.24 16.88
N GLY A 250 8.78 6.70 17.14
CA GLY A 250 9.19 5.38 16.67
C GLY A 250 8.71 4.31 17.66
N PHE A 251 7.88 3.37 17.20
CA PHE A 251 7.48 2.23 18.01
C PHE A 251 8.31 1.01 17.62
N SER A 252 8.98 0.38 18.58
CA SER A 252 9.62 -0.91 18.34
C SER A 252 8.57 -2.02 18.21
N LEU A 253 8.88 -3.04 17.41
CA LEU A 253 7.97 -4.15 17.16
C LEU A 253 7.65 -4.90 18.46
N SER A 254 8.64 -5.05 19.34
CA SER A 254 8.47 -5.71 20.64
C SER A 254 7.47 -4.97 21.52
N ILE A 255 7.56 -3.64 21.62
CA ILE A 255 6.61 -2.83 22.41
C ILE A 255 5.18 -3.00 21.85
N LEU A 256 5.01 -2.93 20.54
CA LEU A 256 3.69 -3.10 19.92
C LEU A 256 3.12 -4.49 20.15
N LEU A 257 3.91 -5.56 19.95
CA LEU A 257 3.45 -6.92 20.21
C LEU A 257 3.05 -7.10 21.67
N THR A 258 3.80 -6.53 22.61
CA THR A 258 3.46 -6.62 24.02
C THR A 258 2.23 -5.79 24.40
N LEU A 259 2.04 -4.61 23.80
CA LEU A 259 0.78 -3.85 23.91
C LEU A 259 -0.40 -4.65 23.33
N PHE A 260 -0.21 -5.30 22.19
CA PHE A 260 -1.24 -6.13 21.58
C PHE A 260 -1.63 -7.32 22.46
N ILE A 261 -0.63 -8.00 23.03
CA ILE A 261 -0.81 -9.13 23.94
C ILE A 261 -1.49 -8.67 25.25
N SER A 262 -1.11 -7.50 25.81
CA SER A 262 -1.77 -6.94 27.01
C SER A 262 -3.22 -6.54 26.80
N LEU A 263 -3.57 -5.99 25.65
CA LEU A 263 -4.96 -5.70 25.35
C LEU A 263 -5.81 -6.97 25.19
N LYS A 264 -5.18 -8.14 25.03
CA LYS A 264 -5.83 -9.44 24.82
C LYS A 264 -5.89 -10.30 26.08
N ILE A 265 -4.88 -10.23 26.94
CA ILE A 265 -4.76 -11.05 28.15
C ILE A 265 -5.35 -10.26 29.32
N GLN A 266 -6.25 -10.89 30.09
CA GLN A 266 -6.93 -10.27 31.24
C GLN A 266 -6.01 -9.97 32.45
N TYR A 267 -4.69 -10.14 32.32
CA TYR A 267 -3.70 -10.01 33.39
C TYR A 267 -2.61 -8.97 33.03
N PRO A 268 -2.92 -7.66 33.11
CA PRO A 268 -2.01 -6.59 32.69
C PRO A 268 -0.68 -6.55 33.48
N LYS A 269 -0.66 -7.12 34.70
CA LYS A 269 0.52 -7.09 35.60
C LYS A 269 1.71 -7.92 35.10
N ILE A 270 1.47 -9.09 34.51
CA ILE A 270 2.52 -9.98 33.98
C ILE A 270 3.19 -9.36 32.74
N ILE A 271 2.45 -8.49 32.06
CA ILE A 271 2.84 -7.92 30.76
C ILE A 271 3.67 -6.65 30.94
N PHE A 272 3.39 -5.90 32.01
CA PHE A 272 4.25 -4.78 32.44
C PHE A 272 5.65 -5.25 32.86
N VAL A 273 5.72 -6.39 33.56
CA VAL A 273 7.01 -6.99 33.96
C VAL A 273 7.79 -7.50 32.75
N THR A 274 7.13 -8.08 31.74
CA THR A 274 7.81 -8.51 30.50
C THR A 274 8.20 -7.34 29.58
N LEU A 275 7.48 -6.21 29.62
CA LEU A 275 7.86 -4.95 28.96
C LEU A 275 9.16 -4.36 29.52
N LEU A 276 9.36 -4.43 30.84
CA LEU A 276 10.58 -3.94 31.51
C LEU A 276 11.80 -4.82 31.23
N LEU A 277 11.59 -6.10 30.88
CA LEU A 277 12.66 -7.08 30.70
C LEU A 277 13.08 -7.28 29.24
N LEU A 278 12.31 -6.74 28.28
CA LEU A 278 12.71 -6.77 26.87
C LEU A 278 13.77 -5.69 26.65
N PRO A 279 15.01 -6.05 26.26
CA PRO A 279 15.96 -5.04 25.83
C PRO A 279 15.31 -4.25 24.70
N THR A 280 15.40 -2.93 24.77
CA THR A 280 15.08 -2.04 23.66
C THR A 280 16.35 -1.93 22.81
N PRO A 281 16.64 -2.82 21.84
CA PRO A 281 17.68 -2.48 20.92
C PRO A 281 17.11 -1.45 19.93
N VAL A 282 18.04 -0.63 19.46
CA VAL A 282 18.00 0.16 18.23
C VAL A 282 17.39 1.54 18.39
N THR A 283 18.20 2.44 18.97
CA THR A 283 18.46 3.73 18.31
C THR A 283 18.62 3.50 16.81
N PRO A 284 17.76 4.06 15.94
CA PRO A 284 18.06 4.08 14.53
C PRO A 284 19.21 5.08 14.36
N ASN A 285 20.45 4.61 14.33
CA ASN A 285 21.53 5.30 13.61
C ASN A 285 21.21 5.21 12.11
N TRP A 286 20.09 5.80 11.70
CA TRP A 286 19.83 6.12 10.31
C TRP A 286 20.43 7.50 10.10
N ASN A 287 21.74 7.53 9.89
CA ASN A 287 22.32 8.63 9.16
C ASN A 287 21.56 8.71 7.84
N TYR A 288 20.80 9.79 7.66
CA TYR A 288 20.31 10.24 6.36
C TYR A 288 21.53 10.60 5.51
N SER A 289 22.30 9.62 5.07
CA SER A 289 23.03 9.77 3.82
C SER A 289 21.98 9.60 2.71
N SER A 290 21.86 10.66 1.93
CA SER A 290 21.35 10.75 0.57
C SER A 290 21.45 9.42 -0.20
N PRO A 291 20.61 9.16 -1.22
CA PRO A 291 20.54 7.87 -1.89
C PRO A 291 21.81 7.58 -2.68
N THR A 292 22.86 7.08 -2.01
CA THR A 292 23.91 6.32 -2.67
C THR A 292 23.32 4.95 -2.93
N LYS A 293 22.97 4.74 -4.20
CA LYS A 293 22.99 3.46 -4.90
C LYS A 293 23.91 2.48 -4.17
N PHE A 294 23.41 1.27 -3.88
CA PHE A 294 24.10 -0.01 -3.64
C PHE A 294 23.43 -0.78 -2.50
N PHE A 295 22.36 -1.49 -2.83
CA PHE A 295 22.14 -2.82 -2.26
C PHE A 295 22.61 -3.83 -3.30
N LEU A 296 23.90 -4.12 -3.29
CA LEU A 296 24.43 -5.40 -3.78
C LEU A 296 24.86 -6.20 -2.54
N SER A 297 24.26 -7.36 -2.39
CA SER A 297 24.83 -8.51 -1.70
C SER A 297 24.19 -9.72 -2.40
N PRO A 298 24.90 -10.82 -2.70
CA PRO A 298 25.98 -11.37 -1.87
C PRO A 298 27.16 -12.02 -2.62
N GLY A 299 28.29 -12.18 -1.92
CA GLY A 299 29.24 -13.27 -2.17
C GLY A 299 29.99 -13.25 -3.51
N ARG A 300 31.06 -12.47 -3.58
CA ARG A 300 32.40 -12.87 -4.06
C ARG A 300 33.30 -11.63 -4.06
N LEU A 301 34.34 -11.66 -3.22
CA LEU A 301 35.53 -10.85 -3.43
C LEU A 301 36.13 -11.31 -4.77
N GLY A 302 36.23 -10.41 -5.73
CA GLY A 302 36.89 -10.63 -7.01
C GLY A 302 36.40 -9.61 -8.03
N GLU A 303 37.30 -8.70 -8.39
CA GLU A 303 37.18 -7.68 -9.46
C GLU A 303 36.49 -6.36 -9.07
N GLN A 304 37.36 -5.41 -8.73
CA GLN A 304 37.13 -3.98 -8.81
C GLN A 304 36.56 -3.62 -10.19
N LEU A 305 35.28 -3.26 -10.27
CA LEU A 305 34.70 -2.69 -11.48
C LEU A 305 34.58 -1.17 -11.37
N LYS A 306 35.47 -0.53 -12.12
CA LYS A 306 35.47 0.88 -12.54
C LYS A 306 34.11 1.26 -13.13
N ALA A 307 33.81 2.57 -13.08
CA ALA A 307 32.66 3.20 -13.72
C ALA A 307 32.43 2.66 -15.14
N TYR A 308 31.30 2.00 -15.35
CA TYR A 308 30.83 1.66 -16.69
C TYR A 308 29.95 2.78 -17.21
N ASP A 309 30.46 3.45 -18.25
CA ASP A 309 29.63 4.11 -19.25
C ASP A 309 28.64 3.09 -19.84
N PHE A 310 27.40 3.53 -20.03
CA PHE A 310 26.38 2.76 -20.74
C PHE A 310 26.77 2.62 -22.22
N LEU A 311 27.45 1.54 -22.56
CA LEU A 311 27.62 1.08 -23.94
C LEU A 311 26.38 0.26 -24.34
N ASP A 312 25.65 0.77 -25.34
CA ASP A 312 24.52 0.09 -25.95
C ASP A 312 25.00 -1.21 -26.63
N ARG A 313 24.57 -2.36 -26.11
CA ARG A 313 25.05 -3.71 -26.50
C ARG A 313 24.64 -4.15 -27.92
N LYS A 314 24.19 -3.23 -28.77
CA LYS A 314 23.79 -3.49 -30.17
C LYS A 314 24.73 -2.90 -31.22
N CYS A 315 25.79 -2.19 -30.84
CA CYS A 315 26.80 -1.75 -31.80
C CYS A 315 27.76 -2.89 -32.13
N ASN A 316 27.67 -3.42 -33.35
CA ASN A 316 28.62 -4.36 -33.92
C ASN A 316 29.91 -3.60 -34.28
N GLU A 317 31.08 -4.17 -34.00
CA GLU A 317 32.41 -3.51 -34.00
C GLU A 317 32.85 -2.81 -35.31
N TYR A 318 32.08 -2.91 -36.39
CA TYR A 318 32.44 -2.39 -37.72
C TYR A 318 31.55 -1.27 -38.26
N LEU A 319 30.63 -0.71 -37.46
CA LEU A 319 29.80 0.41 -37.89
C LEU A 319 29.95 1.62 -36.96
N ASN A 320 30.35 2.75 -37.53
CA ASN A 320 30.39 4.06 -36.88
C ASN A 320 29.04 4.40 -36.23
N CYS A 321 28.92 4.12 -34.93
CA CYS A 321 27.74 4.47 -34.15
C CYS A 321 27.73 5.97 -33.91
N ARG A 322 26.91 6.70 -34.69
CA ARG A 322 26.60 8.11 -34.40
C ARG A 322 25.85 8.18 -33.07
N SER A 323 26.30 9.03 -32.16
CA SER A 323 25.57 9.32 -30.93
C SER A 323 24.17 9.80 -31.29
N LYS A 324 23.16 9.08 -30.84
CA LYS A 324 21.78 9.57 -30.90
C LYS A 324 21.64 10.53 -29.73
N ASN A 325 21.29 11.78 -30.00
CA ASN A 325 20.85 12.69 -28.94
C ASN A 325 19.58 12.10 -28.32
N ILE A 326 19.68 11.60 -27.10
CA ILE A 326 18.53 11.12 -26.34
C ILE A 326 17.96 12.34 -25.62
N GLU A 327 16.77 12.80 -26.02
CA GLU A 327 16.08 13.98 -25.45
C GLU A 327 15.56 13.78 -24.01
N TRP A 328 15.90 12.68 -23.35
CA TRP A 328 15.50 12.45 -21.96
C TRP A 328 16.59 13.01 -21.05
N GLY A 329 16.31 14.22 -20.52
CA GLY A 329 17.19 15.04 -19.70
C GLY A 329 17.86 14.31 -18.53
N GLY A 330 19.00 13.69 -18.82
CA GLY A 330 20.03 13.37 -17.85
C GLY A 330 20.97 14.58 -17.68
N TYR A 331 21.40 14.82 -16.44
CA TYR A 331 22.39 15.85 -16.13
C TYR A 331 23.72 15.55 -16.86
N LYS A 332 24.27 16.58 -17.52
CA LYS A 332 25.70 16.62 -17.84
C LYS A 332 26.46 16.66 -16.51
N ILE A 333 27.39 15.73 -16.33
CA ILE A 333 28.47 15.89 -15.34
C ILE A 333 29.48 16.87 -15.93
#